data_AF-A0A962TEZ0-F1
#
_entry.id   AF-A0A962TEZ0-F1
#
_cell.length_a   1.000
_cell.length_b   1.000
_cell.length_c   1.000
_cell.angle_alpha   90.00
_cell.angle_beta   90.00
_cell.angle_gamma   90.00
#
_symmetry.space_group_name_H-M   'P 1'
#
loop_
_entity.id
_entity.type
_entity.pdbx_description
1 polymer ?
#
loop_
_entity_poly.entity_id
_entity_poly.type
_entity_poly.pdbx_seq_one_letter_code
_entity_poly.pdbx_strand_id
1 'polypeptide(L)'
;FMMLIPGLADRSRAERDFVAEAVLAVCASFGGQVAFADINYRINVLWVSVEPRPGLAGRVARAIRERVPDALLVGGQLGAVTGMTAGRGPGRGWWGHLRRLSRRAVRLIESPKSR
;
A
#
# COMPACT_ATOMS: atom_id res chain seq x y z
N PHE A 1 3.50 7.29 -0.70
CA PHE A 1 2.80 6.42 0.26
C PHE A 1 3.04 4.97 -0.12
N MET A 2 2.74 4.03 0.76
CA MET A 2 2.95 2.59 0.53
C MET A 2 1.66 1.81 0.75
N MET A 3 1.41 0.82 -0.10
CA MET A 3 0.33 -0.15 0.07
C MET A 3 0.89 -1.57 0.08
N LEU A 4 0.38 -2.43 0.96
CA LEU A 4 0.65 -3.86 0.98
C LEU A 4 -0.46 -4.58 0.21
N ILE A 5 -0.12 -5.52 -0.68
CA ILE A 5 -1.06 -6.37 -1.42
C ILE A 5 -0.80 -7.82 -1.01
N PRO A 6 -1.42 -8.32 0.07
CA PRO A 6 -1.09 -9.62 0.64
C PRO A 6 -1.17 -10.78 -0.37
N GLY A 7 -0.15 -11.63 -0.35
CA GLY A 7 -0.06 -12.84 -1.19
C GLY A 7 0.21 -12.59 -2.67
N LEU A 8 0.42 -11.34 -3.11
CA LEU A 8 0.68 -11.00 -4.52
C LEU A 8 1.87 -11.76 -5.13
N ALA A 9 2.90 -12.03 -4.34
CA ALA A 9 4.11 -12.77 -4.70
C ALA A 9 3.80 -14.19 -5.16
N ASP A 10 2.82 -14.83 -4.50
CA ASP A 10 2.45 -16.23 -4.67
C ASP A 10 1.40 -16.41 -5.78
N ARG A 11 0.85 -15.30 -6.31
CA ARG A 11 -0.12 -15.33 -7.41
C ARG A 11 0.56 -15.69 -8.74
N SER A 12 -0.25 -16.19 -9.66
CA SER A 12 0.20 -16.48 -11.03
C SER A 12 0.72 -15.22 -11.73
N ARG A 13 1.49 -15.40 -12.80
CA ARG A 13 1.96 -14.27 -13.61
C ARG A 13 0.79 -13.44 -14.16
N ALA A 14 -0.25 -14.09 -14.67
CA ALA A 14 -1.42 -13.40 -15.21
C ALA A 14 -2.14 -12.53 -14.17
N GLU A 15 -2.26 -13.00 -12.92
CA GLU A 15 -2.85 -12.21 -11.83
C GLU A 15 -1.96 -11.04 -11.42
N ARG A 16 -0.63 -11.22 -11.42
CA ARG A 16 0.33 -10.14 -11.14
C ARG A 16 0.32 -9.07 -12.23
N ASP A 17 0.23 -9.49 -13.49
CA ASP A 17 0.10 -8.59 -14.63
C ASP A 17 -1.23 -7.83 -14.56
N PHE A 18 -2.33 -8.50 -14.24
CA PHE A 18 -3.62 -7.85 -14.02
C PHE A 18 -3.56 -6.77 -12.93
N VAL A 19 -2.92 -7.06 -11.79
CA VAL A 19 -2.73 -6.07 -10.72
C VAL A 19 -1.86 -4.91 -11.18
N ALA A 20 -0.77 -5.16 -11.91
CA ALA A 20 0.11 -4.13 -12.43
C ALA A 20 -0.64 -3.20 -13.41
N GLU A 21 -1.39 -3.77 -14.35
CA GLU A 21 -2.22 -3.03 -15.30
C GLU A 21 -3.31 -2.21 -14.60
N ALA A 22 -3.95 -2.77 -13.57
CA ALA A 22 -4.95 -2.04 -12.79
C ALA A 22 -4.34 -0.83 -12.06
N VAL A 23 -3.15 -0.98 -11.48
CA VAL A 23 -2.42 0.12 -10.84
C VAL A 23 -2.00 1.16 -11.86
N LEU A 24 -1.44 0.74 -13.00
CA LEU A 24 -1.01 1.62 -14.08
C LEU A 24 -2.18 2.46 -14.61
N ALA A 25 -3.33 1.83 -14.87
CA ALA A 25 -4.53 2.51 -15.34
C ALA A 25 -5.02 3.56 -14.33
N VAL A 26 -4.99 3.25 -13.03
CA VAL A 26 -5.29 4.24 -11.98
C VAL A 26 -4.29 5.38 -12.04
N CYS A 27 -2.99 5.11 -12.02
CA CYS A 27 -1.96 6.16 -12.06
C CYS A 27 -2.09 7.07 -13.29
N ALA A 28 -2.34 6.49 -14.47
CA ALA A 28 -2.57 7.23 -15.71
C ALA A 28 -3.77 8.18 -15.61
N SER A 29 -4.84 7.79 -14.91
CA SER A 29 -6.03 8.65 -14.71
C SER A 29 -5.76 9.89 -13.86
N PHE A 30 -4.69 9.92 -13.07
CA PHE A 30 -4.26 11.09 -12.31
C PHE A 30 -3.26 11.97 -13.09
N GLY A 31 -2.86 11.56 -14.30
CA GLY A 31 -1.91 12.27 -15.15
C GLY A 31 -0.57 12.49 -14.46
N GLY A 32 0.03 13.67 -14.66
CA GLY A 32 1.33 14.04 -14.08
C GLY A 32 1.37 14.14 -12.55
N GLN A 33 0.24 13.97 -11.85
CA GLN A 33 0.17 14.04 -10.39
C GLN A 33 0.80 12.82 -9.69
N VAL A 34 0.96 11.70 -10.41
CA VAL A 34 1.68 10.52 -9.93
C VAL A 34 3.06 10.52 -10.59
N ALA A 35 4.09 10.78 -9.78
CA ALA A 35 5.46 10.84 -10.28
C ALA A 35 6.08 9.44 -10.46
N PHE A 36 5.64 8.46 -9.67
CA PHE A 36 6.21 7.12 -9.67
C PHE A 36 5.25 6.10 -9.04
N ALA A 37 5.21 4.89 -9.60
CA ALA A 37 4.57 3.73 -9.00
C ALA A 37 5.38 2.47 -9.29
N ASP A 38 5.68 1.65 -8.27
CA ASP A 38 6.44 0.41 -8.42
C ASP A 38 5.94 -0.68 -7.48
N ILE A 39 5.89 -1.91 -8.00
CA ILE A 39 5.46 -3.10 -7.26
C ILE A 39 6.68 -3.96 -6.94
N ASN A 40 7.00 -4.04 -5.67
CA ASN A 40 7.96 -5.00 -5.15
C ASN A 40 7.25 -6.32 -4.78
N TYR A 41 7.23 -7.25 -5.73
CA TYR A 41 6.62 -8.58 -5.55
C TYR A 41 7.28 -9.40 -4.44
N ARG A 42 8.59 -9.24 -4.16
CA ARG A 42 9.28 -10.03 -3.12
C ARG A 42 8.70 -9.78 -1.73
N ILE A 43 8.20 -8.58 -1.48
CA ILE A 43 7.63 -8.17 -0.18
C ILE A 43 6.16 -7.75 -0.27
N ASN A 44 5.49 -7.97 -1.41
CA ASN A 44 4.07 -7.64 -1.62
C ASN A 44 3.74 -6.14 -1.50
N VAL A 45 4.68 -5.24 -1.77
CA VAL A 45 4.49 -3.80 -1.52
C VAL A 45 4.42 -3.02 -2.83
N LEU A 46 3.42 -2.14 -2.94
CA LEU A 46 3.29 -1.09 -3.93
C LEU A 46 3.76 0.24 -3.33
N TRP A 47 4.75 0.87 -3.96
CA TRP A 47 5.19 2.23 -3.65
C TRP A 47 4.61 3.20 -4.66
N VAL A 48 4.04 4.30 -4.18
CA VAL A 48 3.52 5.37 -5.03
C VAL A 48 4.00 6.71 -4.51
N SER A 49 4.62 7.49 -5.40
CA SER A 49 4.98 8.88 -5.15
C SER A 49 4.05 9.79 -5.93
N VAL A 50 3.50 10.78 -5.24
CA VAL A 50 2.58 11.77 -5.80
C VAL A 50 3.14 13.16 -5.52
N GLU A 51 2.67 14.14 -6.28
CA GLU A 51 2.92 15.54 -5.98
C GLU A 51 2.49 15.89 -4.54
N PRO A 52 3.14 16.84 -3.86
CA PRO A 52 2.83 17.25 -2.49
C PRO A 52 1.55 18.10 -2.44
N ARG A 53 0.42 17.51 -2.81
CA ARG A 53 -0.92 18.13 -2.81
C ARG A 53 -1.77 17.54 -1.69
N PRO A 54 -2.37 18.36 -0.81
CA PRO A 54 -3.26 17.87 0.24
C PRO A 54 -4.36 16.94 -0.30
N GLY A 55 -4.52 15.79 0.35
CA GLY A 55 -5.53 14.79 0.00
C GLY A 55 -5.26 13.95 -1.25
N LEU A 56 -4.28 14.30 -2.10
CA LEU A 56 -3.99 13.57 -3.34
C LEU A 56 -3.61 12.10 -3.06
N ALA A 57 -2.69 11.87 -2.12
CA ALA A 57 -2.29 10.52 -1.72
C ALA A 57 -3.49 9.64 -1.30
N GLY A 58 -4.44 10.21 -0.56
CA GLY A 58 -5.65 9.51 -0.15
C GLY A 58 -6.58 9.18 -1.32
N ARG A 59 -6.74 10.11 -2.28
CA ARG A 59 -7.55 9.86 -3.50
C ARG A 59 -6.94 8.77 -4.37
N VAL A 60 -5.63 8.81 -4.59
CA VAL A 60 -4.92 7.78 -5.39
C VAL A 60 -5.00 6.43 -4.68
N ALA A 61 -4.71 6.36 -3.38
CA ALA A 61 -4.81 5.11 -2.62
C ALA A 61 -6.23 4.52 -2.60
N ARG A 62 -7.27 5.37 -2.54
CA ARG A 62 -8.67 4.93 -2.67
C ARG A 62 -8.94 4.34 -4.05
N ALA A 63 -8.56 5.03 -5.12
CA ALA A 63 -8.77 4.57 -6.49
C ALA A 63 -8.03 3.25 -6.78
N ILE A 64 -6.82 3.07 -6.27
CA ILE A 64 -6.10 1.79 -6.34
C ILE A 64 -6.90 0.70 -5.65
N ARG A 65 -7.38 0.93 -4.42
CA ARG A 65 -8.14 -0.06 -3.66
C ARG A 65 -9.49 -0.43 -4.32
N GLU A 66 -10.11 0.49 -5.04
CA GLU A 66 -11.34 0.20 -5.81
C GLU A 66 -11.09 -0.81 -6.95
N ARG A 67 -9.87 -0.86 -7.49
CA ARG A 67 -9.47 -1.80 -8.55
C ARG A 67 -8.74 -3.03 -8.02
N VAL A 68 -8.04 -2.89 -6.89
CA VAL A 68 -7.27 -3.94 -6.21
C VAL A 68 -7.71 -3.96 -4.73
N PRO A 69 -8.83 -4.66 -4.41
CA PRO A 69 -9.46 -4.60 -3.08
C PRO A 69 -8.54 -5.01 -1.92
N ASP A 70 -7.60 -5.91 -2.17
CA ASP A 70 -6.65 -6.40 -1.17
C ASP A 70 -5.52 -5.41 -0.86
N ALA A 71 -5.44 -4.27 -1.58
CA ALA A 71 -4.40 -3.27 -1.36
C ALA A 71 -4.67 -2.47 -0.06
N LEU A 72 -3.82 -2.68 0.94
CA LEU A 72 -3.89 -2.07 2.27
C LEU A 72 -2.92 -0.91 2.38
N LEU A 73 -3.39 0.29 2.72
CA LEU A 73 -2.50 1.43 2.98
C LEU A 73 -1.71 1.21 4.28
N VAL A 74 -0.38 1.17 4.20
CA VAL A 74 0.52 0.86 5.33
C VAL A 74 1.43 2.02 5.73
N GLY A 75 1.52 3.06 4.92
CA GLY A 75 2.32 4.25 5.25
C GLY A 75 2.01 5.45 4.36
N GLY A 76 1.81 6.60 4.98
CA GLY A 76 1.57 7.88 4.31
C GLY A 76 0.87 8.85 5.25
N GLN A 77 1.21 10.14 5.18
CA GLN A 77 0.38 11.18 5.80
C GLN A 77 -0.88 11.31 4.96
N LEU A 78 -1.96 10.70 5.43
CA LEU A 78 -3.30 11.14 5.07
C LEU A 78 -3.41 12.54 5.67
N GLY A 79 -3.21 13.59 4.87
CA GLY A 79 -3.56 14.95 5.28
C GLY A 79 -4.94 14.91 5.94
N ALA A 80 -5.07 15.56 7.11
CA ALA A 80 -6.18 15.44 8.05
C ALA A 80 -7.47 14.91 7.42
N VAL A 81 -7.81 13.66 7.73
CA VAL A 81 -9.06 13.01 7.32
C VAL A 81 -10.23 13.68 8.06
N THR A 82 -10.73 14.79 7.52
CA THR A 82 -12.03 15.34 7.91
C THR A 82 -13.10 14.47 7.24
N GLY A 83 -13.58 13.44 7.94
CA GLY A 83 -14.71 12.61 7.49
C GLY A 83 -14.44 11.12 7.46
N MET A 84 -14.04 10.52 8.59
CA MET A 84 -14.30 9.09 8.82
C MET A 84 -15.76 8.96 9.28
N THR A 85 -16.69 8.82 8.33
CA THR A 85 -17.98 8.18 8.62
C THR A 85 -17.70 6.71 8.92
N ALA A 86 -18.07 6.31 10.14
CA ALA A 86 -17.93 4.96 10.64
C ALA A 86 -18.75 3.98 9.79
N GLY A 87 -18.09 3.28 8.86
CA GLY A 87 -18.67 2.21 8.07
C GLY A 87 -17.79 0.96 8.14
N ARG A 88 -18.12 0.06 9.08
CA ARG A 88 -17.82 -1.39 9.12
C ARG A 88 -16.44 -1.82 8.57
N GLY A 89 -15.42 -1.76 9.44
CA GLY A 89 -14.18 -2.53 9.27
C GLY A 89 -14.30 -3.97 9.79
N PRO A 90 -13.51 -4.93 9.27
CA PRO A 90 -13.56 -6.32 9.69
C PRO A 90 -13.00 -6.50 11.12
N GLY A 91 -13.54 -7.50 11.81
CA GLY A 91 -13.52 -7.65 13.26
C GLY A 91 -12.15 -7.70 13.95
N ARG A 92 -12.19 -7.45 15.26
CA ARG A 92 -11.09 -7.31 16.23
C ARG A 92 -10.11 -8.51 16.34
N GLY A 93 -10.25 -9.55 15.51
CA GLY A 93 -9.40 -10.75 15.51
C GLY A 93 -8.09 -10.64 14.72
N TRP A 94 -8.01 -9.77 13.70
CA TRP A 94 -6.82 -9.69 12.83
C TRP A 94 -5.57 -9.07 13.52
N TRP A 95 -5.78 -8.21 14.52
CA TRP A 95 -4.70 -7.53 15.26
C TRP A 95 -3.86 -8.50 16.11
N GLY A 96 -4.41 -9.64 16.50
CA GLY A 96 -3.72 -10.66 17.29
C GLY A 96 -2.62 -11.41 16.53
N HIS A 97 -2.80 -11.59 15.22
CA HIS A 97 -1.83 -12.28 14.36
C HIS A 97 -0.68 -11.36 13.93
N LEU A 98 -0.95 -10.07 13.70
CA LEU A 98 0.07 -9.09 13.31
C LEU A 98 1.09 -8.80 14.43
N ARG A 99 0.70 -8.91 15.72
CA ARG A 99 1.63 -8.70 16.86
C ARG A 99 2.71 -9.78 17.02
N ARG A 100 2.59 -10.93 16.34
CA ARG A 100 3.65 -11.97 16.36
C ARG A 100 4.73 -11.76 15.30
N LEU A 101 4.42 -11.07 14.20
CA LEU A 101 5.36 -10.85 13.10
C LEU A 101 6.27 -9.61 13.34
N SER A 102 5.81 -8.65 14.14
CA SER A 102 6.57 -7.40 14.39
C SER A 102 7.83 -7.58 15.23
N ARG A 103 7.95 -8.65 16.05
CA ARG A 103 9.12 -8.82 16.94
C ARG A 103 10.40 -9.31 16.23
N ARG A 104 10.29 -9.88 15.02
CA ARG A 104 11.46 -10.26 14.21
C ARG A 104 11.98 -9.10 13.34
N ALA A 105 11.08 -8.22 12.89
CA ALA A 105 11.44 -7.09 12.03
C ALA A 105 12.23 -5.99 12.78
N VAL A 106 11.93 -5.76 14.06
CA VAL A 106 12.61 -4.71 14.85
C VAL A 106 14.10 -5.02 15.07
N ARG A 107 14.48 -6.31 15.21
CA ARG A 107 15.89 -6.67 15.42
C ARG A 107 16.79 -6.49 14.19
N LEU A 108 16.21 -6.36 13.00
CA LEU A 108 16.97 -6.21 11.76
C LEU A 108 17.31 -4.74 11.44
N ILE A 109 16.69 -3.79 12.14
CA ILE A 109 16.90 -2.34 11.93
C ILE A 109 18.02 -1.80 12.84
N GLU A 110 18.37 -2.49 13.93
CA GLU A 110 19.30 -1.98 14.96
C GLU A 110 20.77 -2.40 14.79
N SER A 111 21.20 -2.93 13.64
CA SER A 111 22.63 -3.25 13.44
C SER A 111 23.33 -2.25 12.50
N PRO A 112 24.05 -1.23 13.02
CA PRO A 112 25.03 -0.51 12.22
C PRO A 112 26.27 -1.40 12.03
N LYS A 113 26.64 -1.66 10.78
CA LYS A 113 27.95 -2.28 10.47
C LYS A 113 29.04 -1.23 10.69
N SER A 114 29.93 -1.50 11.64
CA SER A 114 31.25 -0.91 11.66
C SER A 114 32.08 -1.48 10.51
N ARG A 115 32.73 -0.60 9.76
CA ARG A 115 34.08 -0.75 9.21
C ARG A 115 34.53 0.57 8.61
#